data_AF-A0A932N471-F1
#
_entry.id   AF-A0A932N471-F1
#
_cell.length_a   1.000
_cell.length_b   1.000
_cell.length_c   1.000
_cell.angle_alpha   90.00
_cell.angle_beta   90.00
_cell.angle_gamma   90.00
#
_symmetry.space_group_name_H-M   'P 1'
#
loop_
_entity.id
_entity.type
_entity.pdbx_description
1 polymer ?
#
loop_
_entity_poly.entity_id
_entity_poly.type
_entity_poly.pdbx_seq_one_letter_code
_entity_poly.pdbx_strand_id
1 'polypeptide(L)'
;MEAADPRPDDGPDLVLDDICNGTSRRALVAARKDLARARARYDKSVAAARDAGLSWAEIGRLLAVSKQQLHRRYGGQTRRT
;
A
#
# COMPACT_ATOMS: atom_id res chain seq x y z
N MET A 1 51.24 12.59 25.88
CA MET A 1 50.47 12.99 24.70
C MET A 1 49.42 11.91 24.51
N GLU A 2 48.32 12.00 25.26
CA GLU A 2 47.19 11.08 25.12
C GLU A 2 46.03 11.92 24.61
N ALA A 3 45.82 11.85 23.29
CA ALA A 3 44.70 12.51 22.65
C ALA A 3 43.43 11.74 23.05
N ALA A 4 42.60 12.39 23.87
CA ALA A 4 41.29 11.87 24.23
C ALA A 4 40.46 11.68 22.95
N ASP A 5 40.06 10.44 22.70
CA ASP A 5 39.14 10.04 21.63
C ASP A 5 37.79 10.77 21.83
N PRO A 6 37.28 11.55 20.86
CA PRO A 6 35.97 12.17 20.99
C PRO A 6 34.90 11.09 21.04
N ARG A 7 34.15 11.05 22.15
CA ARG A 7 33.01 10.14 22.37
C ARG A 7 32.04 10.19 21.17
N PRO A 8 31.45 9.04 20.78
CA PRO A 8 30.52 8.99 19.65
C PRO A 8 29.29 9.84 19.96
N ASP A 9 29.14 10.89 19.16
CA ASP A 9 27.91 11.59 18.77
C ASP A 9 26.71 11.43 19.72
N ASP A 10 26.49 12.41 20.60
CA ASP A 10 25.20 12.70 21.24
C ASP A 10 24.17 13.22 20.20
N GLY A 11 24.07 12.53 19.05
CA GLY A 11 23.04 12.76 18.06
C GLY A 11 21.67 12.41 18.68
N PRO A 12 20.59 13.15 18.35
CA PRO A 12 19.28 12.86 18.90
C PRO A 12 18.94 11.40 18.61
N ASP A 13 18.69 10.63 19.66
CA ASP A 13 18.30 9.23 19.55
C ASP A 13 16.95 9.18 18.84
N LEU A 14 17.01 9.00 17.51
CA LEU A 14 15.87 9.00 16.59
C LEU A 14 14.80 7.98 17.02
N VAL A 15 15.20 6.94 17.75
CA VAL A 15 14.31 5.93 18.31
C VAL A 15 13.54 6.48 19.50
N LEU A 16 14.20 7.19 20.42
CA LEU A 16 13.54 7.84 21.56
C LEU A 16 12.64 8.99 21.10
N ASP A 17 13.07 9.77 20.11
CA ASP A 17 12.21 10.78 19.50
C ASP A 17 10.93 10.13 18.96
N ASP A 18 11.06 9.10 18.12
CA ASP A 18 9.92 8.42 17.52
C ASP A 18 8.93 7.80 18.55
N ILE A 19 9.47 7.25 19.64
CA ILE A 19 8.68 6.71 20.76
C ILE A 19 7.92 7.85 21.47
N CYS A 20 8.56 8.98 21.72
CA CYS A 20 7.99 10.12 22.44
C CYS A 20 7.03 10.98 21.59
N ASN A 21 7.31 11.15 20.30
CA ASN A 21 6.54 12.02 19.41
C ASN A 21 5.52 11.26 18.54
N GLY A 22 5.58 9.92 18.50
CA GLY A 22 4.57 9.06 17.86
C GLY A 22 4.54 9.16 16.33
N THR A 23 5.64 9.59 15.72
CA THR A 23 5.72 9.93 14.29
C THR A 23 5.59 8.70 13.40
N SER A 24 6.30 7.60 13.70
CA SER A 24 6.19 6.33 12.99
C SER A 24 4.82 5.71 13.13
N ARG A 25 4.18 5.81 14.31
CA ARG A 25 2.80 5.32 14.48
C ARG A 25 1.84 6.05 13.55
N ARG A 26 1.94 7.38 13.46
CA ARG A 26 1.12 8.18 12.54
C ARG A 26 1.46 7.88 11.08
N ALA A 27 2.74 7.72 10.75
CA ALA A 27 3.20 7.35 9.41
C ALA A 27 2.66 5.99 8.96
N LEU A 28 2.69 4.97 9.83
CA LEU A 28 2.11 3.66 9.56
C LEU A 28 0.59 3.72 9.37
N VAL A 29 -0.12 4.50 10.19
CA VAL A 29 -1.57 4.71 10.02
C VAL A 29 -1.87 5.42 8.70
N ALA A 30 -1.08 6.42 8.31
CA ALA A 30 -1.20 7.09 7.03
C ALA A 30 -0.96 6.13 5.86
N ALA A 31 0.14 5.37 5.89
CA ALA A 31 0.45 4.36 4.87
C ALA A 31 -0.68 3.32 4.74
N ARG A 32 -1.25 2.86 5.87
CA ARG A 32 -2.42 1.96 5.85
C ARG A 32 -3.64 2.60 5.19
N LYS A 33 -3.92 3.87 5.48
CA LYS A 33 -5.03 4.62 4.85
C LYS A 33 -4.80 4.78 3.35
N ASP A 34 -3.57 5.07 2.94
CA ASP A 34 -3.21 5.23 1.54
C ASP A 34 -3.29 3.90 0.79
N LEU A 35 -2.85 2.80 1.40
CA LEU A 35 -3.04 1.45 0.86
C LEU A 35 -4.53 1.15 0.69
N ALA A 36 -5.36 1.44 1.68
CA ALA A 36 -6.81 1.24 1.59
C ALA A 36 -7.45 2.12 0.49
N ARG A 37 -7.00 3.36 0.33
CA ARG A 37 -7.48 4.29 -0.71
C ARG A 37 -7.06 3.81 -2.10
N ALA A 38 -5.81 3.40 -2.28
CA ALA A 38 -5.29 2.85 -3.53
C ALA A 38 -6.05 1.57 -3.91
N ARG A 39 -6.31 0.71 -2.92
CA ARG A 39 -7.12 -0.50 -3.09
C ARG A 39 -8.54 -0.18 -3.53
N ALA A 40 -9.21 0.76 -2.85
CA ALA A 40 -10.57 1.16 -3.22
C ALA A 40 -10.65 1.77 -4.62
N ARG A 41 -9.63 2.55 -5.02
CA ARG A 41 -9.53 3.08 -6.39
C ARG A 41 -9.36 1.97 -7.41
N TYR A 42 -8.47 1.00 -7.15
CA TYR A 42 -8.27 -0.17 -8.00
C TYR A 42 -9.59 -0.93 -8.19
N ASP A 43 -10.32 -1.21 -7.11
CA ASP A 43 -11.56 -1.98 -7.14
C ASP A 43 -12.66 -1.23 -7.92
N LYS A 44 -12.77 0.09 -7.74
CA LYS A 44 -13.66 0.94 -8.54
C LYS A 44 -13.32 0.92 -10.04
N SER A 45 -12.04 1.00 -10.40
CA SER A 45 -11.62 0.93 -11.80
C SER A 45 -11.95 -0.43 -12.43
N VAL A 46 -11.76 -1.53 -11.68
CA VAL A 46 -12.13 -2.88 -12.15
C VAL A 46 -13.64 -3.00 -12.34
N ALA A 47 -14.45 -2.50 -11.40
CA ALA A 47 -15.91 -2.50 -11.51
C ALA A 47 -16.37 -1.67 -12.73
N ALA A 48 -15.88 -0.44 -12.87
CA ALA A 48 -16.22 0.42 -14.02
C ALA A 48 -15.82 -0.21 -15.36
N ALA A 49 -14.67 -0.89 -15.44
CA ALA A 49 -14.27 -1.62 -16.63
C ALA A 49 -15.21 -2.81 -16.94
N ARG A 50 -15.69 -3.51 -15.90
CA ARG A 50 -16.68 -4.58 -16.07
C ARG A 50 -18.03 -4.03 -16.54
N ASP A 51 -18.49 -2.92 -15.99
CA ASP A 51 -19.74 -2.25 -16.40
C ASP A 51 -19.65 -1.72 -17.83
N ALA A 52 -18.47 -1.27 -18.26
CA ALA A 52 -18.18 -0.91 -19.65
C ALA A 52 -18.09 -2.12 -20.60
N GLY A 53 -18.23 -3.35 -20.08
CA GLY A 53 -18.26 -4.57 -20.88
C GLY A 53 -16.90 -5.23 -21.13
N LEU A 54 -15.80 -4.72 -20.57
CA LEU A 54 -14.49 -5.35 -20.76
C LEU A 54 -14.46 -6.76 -20.15
N SER A 55 -13.81 -7.67 -20.85
CA SER A 55 -13.58 -9.02 -20.35
C SER A 55 -12.49 -9.04 -19.26
N TRP A 56 -12.53 -10.05 -18.40
CA TRP A 56 -11.49 -10.26 -17.39
C TRP A 56 -10.08 -10.39 -17.97
N ALA A 57 -9.95 -10.88 -19.21
CA ALA A 57 -8.67 -10.99 -19.88
C ALA A 57 -8.12 -9.61 -20.28
N GLU A 58 -8.97 -8.72 -20.79
CA GLU A 58 -8.59 -7.35 -21.15
C GLU A 58 -8.21 -6.53 -19.93
N ILE A 59 -9.01 -6.60 -18.87
CA ILE A 59 -8.73 -5.93 -17.60
C ILE A 59 -7.39 -6.43 -17.02
N GLY A 60 -7.13 -7.74 -17.09
CA GLY A 60 -5.85 -8.32 -16.67
C GLY A 60 -4.66 -7.78 -17.45
N ARG A 61 -4.78 -7.73 -18.79
CA ARG A 61 -3.73 -7.15 -19.65
C ARG A 61 -3.45 -5.69 -19.31
N LEU A 62 -4.48 -4.86 -19.15
CA LEU A 62 -4.32 -3.43 -18.84
C LEU A 62 -3.69 -3.20 -17.46
N LEU A 63 -3.98 -4.06 -16.48
CA LEU A 63 -3.44 -3.97 -15.14
C LEU A 63 -2.12 -4.75 -14.96
N ALA A 64 -1.60 -5.37 -16.03
CA ALA A 64 -0.45 -6.27 -15.99
C ALA A 64 -0.57 -7.40 -14.93
N VAL A 65 -1.79 -7.89 -14.70
CA VAL A 65 -2.08 -8.98 -13.76
C VAL A 65 -2.67 -10.19 -14.50
N SER A 66 -2.49 -11.38 -13.92
CA SER A 66 -3.06 -12.58 -14.52
C SER A 66 -4.59 -12.58 -14.41
N LYS A 67 -5.27 -13.06 -15.47
CA LYS A 67 -6.73 -13.27 -15.47
C LYS A 67 -7.18 -14.11 -14.26
N GLN A 68 -6.40 -15.13 -13.90
CA GLN A 68 -6.73 -16.00 -12.76
C GLN A 68 -6.71 -15.25 -11.43
N GLN A 69 -5.80 -14.29 -11.24
CA GLN A 69 -5.78 -13.47 -10.03
C GLN A 69 -7.03 -12.59 -9.92
N LEU A 70 -7.45 -11.96 -11.02
CA LEU A 70 -8.70 -11.20 -11.08
C LEU A 70 -9.91 -12.12 -10.85
N HIS A 71 -9.94 -13.28 -11.48
CA HIS A 71 -11.06 -14.22 -11.34
C HIS A 71 -11.15 -14.83 -9.93
N ARG A 72 -10.04 -15.15 -9.25
CA ARG A 72 -10.07 -15.60 -7.85
C ARG A 72 -10.63 -14.52 -6.93
N ARG A 73 -10.35 -13.26 -7.25
CA ARG A 73 -10.72 -12.11 -6.43
C ARG A 73 -12.15 -11.61 -6.68
N TYR A 74 -12.58 -11.61 -7.94
CA TYR A 74 -13.85 -11.00 -8.37
C TYR A 74 -14.79 -12.00 -9.07
N GLY A 75 -14.36 -13.24 -9.34
CA GLY A 75 -15.14 -14.24 -10.06
C GLY A 75 -16.41 -14.68 -9.34
N GLY A 76 -16.45 -14.59 -8.00
CA GLY A 76 -17.67 -14.80 -7.22
C GLY A 76 -18.68 -13.64 -7.29
N GLN A 77 -18.24 -12.46 -7.75
CA GLN A 77 -19.03 -11.24 -7.78
C GLN A 77 -19.83 -11.09 -9.10
N THR A 78 -19.48 -11.88 -10.13
CA THR A 78 -20.09 -11.79 -11.47
C THR A 78 -21.50 -12.41 -11.58
N ARG A 79 -22.12 -12.80 -10.45
CA ARG A 79 -23.47 -13.39 -10.36
C ARG A 79 -24.31 -12.74 -9.24
N ARG A 80 -24.60 -11.44 -9.38
CA ARG A 80 -25.78 -10.80 -8.78
C ARG A 80 -26.24 -9.71 -9.74
N THR A 81 -27.16 -10.11 -10.61
CA THR A 81 -28.16 -9.23 -11.25
C THR A 81 -28.93 -8.43 -10.21
#